data_AF-A0A8S3A9V4-F1
#
_entry.id   AF-A0A8S3A9V4-F1
#
_cell.length_a   1.000
_cell.length_b   1.000
_cell.length_c   1.000
_cell.angle_alpha   90.00
_cell.angle_beta   90.00
_cell.angle_gamma   90.00
#
_symmetry.space_group_name_H-M   'P 1'
#
loop_
_entity.id
_entity.type
_entity.pdbx_description
1 polymer ?
#
loop_
_entity_poly.entity_id
_entity_poly.type
_entity_poly.pdbx_seq_one_letter_code
_entity_poly.pdbx_strand_id
1 'polypeptide(L)' 'MLRITDIAEEPLEFLTPISGYAKMPLVPLEEAIEPLVSILPEVQSYAYVAKQRCENPADGLTQDESASIMLYT' A
#
# COMPACT_ATOMS: atom_id res chain seq x y z
N MET A 1 2.17 9.86 21.54
CA MET A 1 3.13 8.95 22.20
C MET A 1 2.38 7.65 22.48
N LEU A 2 2.44 6.70 21.54
CA LEU A 2 1.76 5.39 21.64
C LEU A 2 2.41 4.58 22.77
N ARG A 3 1.57 4.05 23.67
CA ARG A 3 2.01 3.43 24.93
C ARG A 3 2.49 1.99 24.66
N ILE A 4 3.63 1.66 25.25
CA ILE A 4 4.28 0.34 25.24
C ILE A 4 3.41 -0.73 25.94
N THR A 5 2.26 -0.36 26.51
CA THR A 5 1.39 -1.22 27.34
C THR A 5 0.51 -2.18 26.56
N ASP A 6 0.28 -1.93 25.28
CA ASP A 6 -0.70 -2.72 24.50
C ASP A 6 -0.09 -4.06 24.00
N ILE A 7 1.24 -4.23 24.14
CA ILE A 7 1.98 -5.46 23.80
C ILE A 7 1.56 -6.64 24.69
N ALA A 8 1.11 -6.39 25.92
CA ALA A 8 0.74 -7.46 26.86
C ALA A 8 -0.54 -8.19 26.46
N GLU A 9 -1.41 -7.54 25.67
CA GLU A 9 -2.67 -8.11 25.17
C GLU A 9 -2.58 -8.52 23.69
N GLU A 10 -1.44 -8.30 23.03
CA GLU A 10 -1.25 -8.79 21.67
C GLU A 10 -1.25 -10.32 21.66
N PRO A 11 -2.07 -10.94 20.78
CA PRO A 11 -1.97 -12.37 20.55
C PRO A 11 -0.53 -12.66 20.09
N LEU A 12 0.22 -13.44 20.87
CA LEU A 12 1.56 -13.93 20.50
C LEU A 12 1.49 -14.99 19.39
N GLU A 13 0.51 -14.87 18.51
CA GLU A 13 0.27 -15.75 17.39
C GLU A 13 1.25 -15.41 16.28
N PHE A 14 1.99 -16.42 15.84
CA PHE A 14 2.84 -16.28 14.66
C PHE A 14 1.94 -16.18 13.43
N LEU A 15 1.72 -14.96 12.94
CA LEU A 15 1.02 -14.75 11.68
C LEU A 15 1.86 -15.36 10.56
N THR A 16 1.33 -16.39 9.92
CA THR A 16 1.97 -16.95 8.73
C THR A 16 2.01 -15.88 7.64
N PRO A 17 3.10 -15.80 6.84
CA PRO A 17 3.13 -14.91 5.68
C PRO A 17 1.88 -15.11 4.82
N ILE A 18 1.38 -14.03 4.22
CA ILE A 18 0.23 -14.09 3.31
C ILE A 18 0.64 -14.93 2.10
N SER A 19 0.30 -16.22 2.17
CA SER A 19 0.70 -17.20 1.16
C SER A 19 -0.03 -16.92 -0.15
N GLY A 20 0.69 -16.98 -1.26
CA GLY A 20 0.13 -16.78 -2.61
C GLY A 20 0.11 -15.33 -3.08
N TYR A 21 0.26 -14.33 -2.21
CA TYR A 21 0.25 -12.91 -2.61
C TYR A 21 1.40 -12.58 -3.57
N ALA A 22 2.59 -13.13 -3.32
CA ALA A 22 3.75 -12.99 -4.21
C ALA A 22 3.55 -13.63 -5.61
N LYS A 23 2.51 -14.43 -5.80
CA LYS A 23 2.14 -15.04 -7.09
C LYS A 23 1.02 -14.28 -7.80
N MET A 24 0.42 -13.29 -7.13
CA MET A 24 -0.60 -12.45 -7.76
C MET A 24 0.05 -11.59 -8.85
N PRO A 25 -0.65 -11.36 -9.96
CA PRO A 25 -0.15 -10.46 -10.99
C PRO A 25 0.01 -9.05 -10.43
N LEU A 26 1.07 -8.37 -10.84
CA LEU A 26 1.16 -6.92 -10.66
C LEU A 26 0.14 -6.27 -11.60
N VAL A 27 -0.62 -5.33 -11.05
CA VAL A 27 -1.63 -4.55 -11.76
C VAL A 27 -1.31 -3.07 -11.62
N PRO A 28 -1.84 -2.21 -12.50
CA PRO A 28 -1.72 -0.76 -12.35
C PRO A 28 -2.26 -0.30 -10.99
N LEU A 29 -1.71 0.81 -10.48
CA LEU A 29 -2.10 1.35 -9.18
C LEU A 29 -3.61 1.65 -9.10
N GLU A 30 -4.21 2.13 -10.19
CA GLU A 30 -5.63 2.42 -10.29
C GLU A 30 -6.50 1.16 -10.09
N GLU A 31 -6.07 0.01 -10.59
CA GLU A 31 -6.79 -1.25 -10.41
C GLU A 31 -6.63 -1.78 -8.98
N ALA A 32 -5.43 -1.64 -8.41
CA ALA A 32 -5.14 -2.10 -7.05
C ALA A 32 -5.99 -1.39 -5.98
N ILE A 33 -6.35 -0.13 -6.20
CA ILE A 33 -7.13 0.68 -5.25
C ILE A 33 -8.65 0.53 -5.40
N GLU A 34 -9.16 -0.06 -6.48
CA GLU A 34 -10.61 -0.19 -6.71
C GLU A 34 -11.37 -0.81 -5.52
N PRO A 35 -10.88 -1.90 -4.88
CA PRO A 35 -11.54 -2.46 -3.71
C PRO A 35 -11.63 -1.50 -2.52
N LEU A 36 -10.74 -0.50 -2.46
CA LEU A 36 -10.64 0.46 -1.36
C LEU A 36 -11.58 1.66 -1.53
N VAL A 37 -12.11 1.91 -2.72
CA VAL A 37 -12.97 3.09 -3.01
C VAL A 37 -14.20 3.14 -2.09
N SER A 38 -14.76 1.99 -1.73
CA SER A 38 -15.90 1.90 -0.81
C SER A 38 -15.58 2.34 0.62
N ILE A 39 -14.31 2.24 1.02
CA ILE A 39 -13.80 2.57 2.36
C ILE A 39 -13.23 3.99 2.37
N LEU A 40 -12.54 4.37 1.29
CA LEU A 40 -11.90 5.66 1.10
C LEU A 40 -12.23 6.20 -0.29
N PRO A 41 -13.33 6.95 -0.46
CA PRO A 41 -13.76 7.44 -1.77
C PRO A 41 -12.73 8.33 -2.49
N GLU A 42 -11.88 9.02 -1.74
CA GLU A 42 -10.84 9.93 -2.24
C GLU A 42 -9.58 9.19 -2.74
N VAL A 43 -9.49 7.86 -2.57
CA VAL A 43 -8.27 7.08 -2.87
C VAL A 43 -7.82 7.22 -4.32
N GLN A 44 -8.76 7.35 -5.26
CA GLN A 44 -8.46 7.57 -6.66
C GLN A 44 -7.76 8.92 -6.89
N SER A 45 -8.20 9.98 -6.23
CA SER A 45 -7.55 11.29 -6.27
C SER A 45 -6.13 11.23 -5.71
N TYR A 46 -5.93 10.48 -4.61
CA TYR A 46 -4.61 10.32 -4.00
C TYR A 46 -3.66 9.57 -4.91
N ALA A 47 -4.12 8.46 -5.52
CA ALA A 47 -3.32 7.72 -6.49
C ALA A 47 -2.94 8.55 -7.70
N TYR A 48 -3.88 9.35 -8.23
CA TYR A 48 -3.60 10.28 -9.31
C TYR A 48 -2.47 11.27 -8.93
N VAL A 49 -2.59 11.93 -7.78
CA VAL A 49 -1.58 12.90 -7.31
C VAL A 49 -0.24 12.22 -7.05
N ALA A 50 -0.23 11.02 -6.48
CA ALA A 50 0.99 10.26 -6.23
C ALA A 50 1.72 9.93 -7.55
N LYS A 51 1.00 9.45 -8.57
CA LYS A 51 1.60 9.16 -9.89
C LYS A 51 2.21 10.41 -10.54
N GLN A 52 1.53 11.56 -10.45
CA GLN A 52 2.06 12.83 -10.97
C GLN A 52 3.35 13.25 -10.26
N ARG A 53 3.53 12.90 -8.99
CA ARG A 53 4.78 13.17 -8.25
C ARG A 53 5.89 12.15 -8.53
N CYS A 54 5.53 10.99 -9.08
CA CYS A 54 6.41 9.87 -9.37
C CYS A 54 6.68 9.68 -10.87
N GLU A 55 6.56 10.72 -11.70
CA GLU A 55 6.80 10.62 -13.16
C GLU A 55 8.21 10.13 -13.52
N ASN A 56 9.22 10.46 -12.70
CA ASN A 56 10.61 10.05 -12.89
C ASN A 56 11.10 9.28 -11.66
N PRO A 57 10.66 8.02 -11.49
CA PRO A 57 10.99 7.20 -10.32
C PRO A 57 12.48 6.84 -10.31
N ALA A 58 13.08 6.77 -9.11
CA ALA A 58 14.46 6.35 -8.91
C ALA A 58 14.57 4.82 -8.76
N ASP A 59 15.80 4.31 -8.68
CA ASP A 59 16.12 2.94 -8.26
C ASP A 59 15.52 1.82 -9.13
N GLY A 60 15.18 2.15 -10.38
CA GLY A 60 14.62 1.20 -11.34
C GLY A 60 13.15 0.84 -11.08
N LEU A 61 12.47 1.57 -10.19
CA LEU A 61 11.05 1.38 -9.92
C LEU A 61 10.21 1.86 -11.11
N THR A 62 9.05 1.24 -11.27
CA THR A 62 7.98 1.79 -12.10
C THR A 62 7.31 2.98 -11.40
N GLN A 63 6.62 3.81 -12.19
CA GLN A 63 5.84 4.92 -11.64
C GLN A 63 4.79 4.43 -10.65
N ASP A 64 4.13 3.30 -10.93
CA ASP A 64 3.10 2.72 -10.06
C ASP A 64 3.68 2.20 -8.74
N GLU A 65 4.84 1.53 -8.78
CA GLU A 65 5.53 1.08 -7.56
C GLU A 65 5.95 2.27 -6.70
N SER A 66 6.56 3.30 -7.28
CA SER A 66 6.97 4.50 -6.54
C SER A 66 5.77 5.25 -5.97
N ALA A 67 4.69 5.40 -6.73
CA ALA A 67 3.46 6.02 -6.27
C ALA A 67 2.79 5.21 -5.14
N SER A 68 2.82 3.87 -5.21
CA SER A 68 2.29 2.99 -4.16
C SER A 68 3.05 3.14 -2.83
N ILE A 69 4.38 3.27 -2.90
CA ILE A 69 5.22 3.55 -1.72
C ILE A 69 4.87 4.93 -1.15
N MET A 70 4.76 5.95 -2.02
CA MET A 70 4.41 7.31 -1.60
C MET A 70 3.07 7.38 -0.88
N LEU A 71 2.06 6.62 -1.33
CA LEU A 71 0.75 6.57 -0.68
C LEU A 71 0.79 5.97 0.74
N TYR A 72 1.80 5.15 1.04
CA TYR A 72 1.94 4.48 2.33
C TYR A 72 2.72 5.30 3.38
N THR A 73 3.55 6.27 2.93
CA THR A 73 4.38 7.14 3.78
C THR A 73 3.77 8.51 4.04
#